data_AF-A0A972RDX8-F1
#
_entry.id   AF-A0A972RDX8-F1
#
_cell.length_a   1.000
_cell.length_b   1.000
_cell.length_c   1.000
_cell.angle_alpha   90.00
_cell.angle_beta   90.00
_cell.angle_gamma   90.00
#
_symmetry.space_group_name_H-M   'P 1'
#
loop_
_entity.id
_entity.type
_entity.pdbx_description
1 polymer ?
#
loop_
_entity_poly.entity_id
_entity_poly.type
_entity_poly.pdbx_seq_one_letter_code
_entity_poly.pdbx_strand_id
1 'polypeptide(L)' 'MGCSIKDLNLRKKTGATIIAIKRGENLIQNPSPSTELKEGDIVWLIGSKQEIKRAMEYLL' A
#
# COMPACT_ATOMS: atom_id res chain seq x y z
N MET A 1 10.84 -7.35 -9.84
CA MET A 1 9.50 -7.21 -10.47
C MET A 1 8.59 -6.55 -9.46
N GLY A 2 7.77 -5.59 -9.86
CA GLY A 2 6.80 -4.93 -8.97
C GLY A 2 5.54 -5.79 -8.77
N CYS A 3 4.82 -5.57 -7.69
CA CYS A 3 3.50 -6.16 -7.43
C CYS A 3 2.45 -5.05 -7.48
N SER A 4 1.35 -5.25 -8.22
CA SER A 4 0.29 -4.24 -8.26
C SER A 4 -0.49 -4.20 -6.94
N ILE A 5 -1.07 -3.06 -6.60
CA ILE A 5 -1.96 -2.93 -5.42
C ILE A 5 -3.09 -3.95 -5.47
N LYS A 6 -3.62 -4.21 -6.66
CA LYS A 6 -4.66 -5.22 -6.90
C LYS A 6 -4.16 -6.62 -6.55
N ASP A 7 -2.96 -7.00 -6.98
CA ASP A 7 -2.42 -8.34 -6.75
C ASP A 7 -2.11 -8.55 -5.27
N LEU A 8 -1.57 -7.51 -4.61
CA LEU A 8 -1.32 -7.48 -3.17
C LEU A 8 -2.61 -7.72 -2.35
N ASN A 9 -3.78 -7.32 -2.87
CA ASN A 9 -5.08 -7.48 -2.20
C ASN A 9 -5.13 -6.96 -0.75
N LEU A 10 -4.30 -5.97 -0.41
CA LEU A 10 -4.04 -5.51 0.96
C LEU A 10 -5.33 -5.23 1.74
N ARG A 11 -6.24 -4.44 1.15
CA ARG A 11 -7.49 -4.03 1.79
C ARG A 11 -8.39 -5.23 2.12
N LYS A 12 -8.48 -6.22 1.22
CA LYS A 12 -9.28 -7.42 1.47
C LYS A 12 -8.68 -8.30 2.57
N LYS A 13 -7.35 -8.33 2.66
CA LYS A 13 -6.64 -9.16 3.65
C LYS A 13 -6.56 -8.52 5.04
N THR A 14 -6.48 -7.19 5.10
CA THR A 14 -6.09 -6.48 6.34
C THR A 14 -7.11 -5.43 6.78
N GLY A 15 -7.96 -4.94 5.87
CA GLY A 15 -8.85 -3.79 6.05
C GLY A 15 -8.20 -2.43 5.73
N ALA A 16 -6.87 -2.34 5.75
CA ALA A 16 -6.16 -1.09 5.49
C ALA A 16 -6.17 -0.70 4.01
N THR A 17 -6.20 0.60 3.73
CA THR A 17 -6.22 1.13 2.36
C THR A 17 -5.00 1.98 2.09
N ILE A 18 -4.36 1.77 0.93
CA ILE A 18 -3.29 2.65 0.43
C ILE A 18 -3.92 3.92 -0.11
N ILE A 19 -3.53 5.08 0.43
CA ILE A 19 -4.04 6.39 -0.02
C ILE A 19 -3.02 7.17 -0.84
N ALA A 20 -1.73 6.84 -0.68
CA ALA A 20 -0.66 7.48 -1.44
C ALA A 20 0.65 6.69 -1.38
N ILE A 21 1.49 6.91 -2.38
CA ILE A 21 2.82 6.31 -2.51
C ILE A 21 3.82 7.44 -2.79
N LYS A 22 4.86 7.54 -1.98
CA LYS A 22 6.02 8.39 -2.25
C LYS A 22 7.13 7.53 -2.87
N ARG A 23 7.61 7.94 -4.05
CA ARG A 23 8.67 7.29 -4.81
C ARG A 23 9.76 8.30 -5.15
N GLY A 24 10.83 8.29 -4.36
CA GLY A 24 11.84 9.36 -4.39
C GLY A 24 11.17 10.72 -4.10
N GLU A 25 11.29 11.66 -5.03
CA GLU A 25 10.67 13.00 -4.93
C GLU A 25 9.22 13.03 -5.43
N ASN A 26 8.74 11.96 -6.07
CA ASN A 26 7.39 11.93 -6.63
C ASN A 26 6.36 11.44 -5.59
N LEU A 27 5.20 12.10 -5.57
CA LEU A 27 4.06 11.69 -4.76
C LEU A 27 2.89 11.27 -5.66
N ILE A 28 2.49 10.01 -5.56
CA ILE A 28 1.32 9.44 -6.24
C ILE A 28 0.16 9.44 -5.23
N GLN A 29 -0.80 10.32 -5.42
CA GLN A 29 -2.02 10.38 -4.60
C GLN A 29 -3.11 9.51 -5.21
N ASN A 30 -3.91 8.85 -4.36
CA ASN A 30 -5.01 7.96 -4.77
C ASN A 30 -4.58 6.97 -5.86
N PRO A 31 -3.57 6.11 -5.60
CA PRO A 31 -3.03 5.22 -6.61
C PRO A 31 -4.11 4.28 -7.13
N SER A 32 -4.08 4.01 -8.43
CA SER A 32 -5.00 3.04 -9.04
C SER A 32 -4.69 1.62 -8.55
N PRO A 33 -5.65 0.68 -8.60
CA PRO A 33 -5.38 -0.72 -8.30
C PRO A 33 -4.29 -1.34 -9.18
N SER A 34 -4.08 -0.83 -10.40
CA SER A 34 -3.03 -1.25 -11.32
C SER A 34 -1.66 -0.64 -11.00
N THR A 35 -1.56 0.28 -10.04
CA THR A 35 -0.28 0.88 -9.65
C THR A 35 0.64 -0.20 -9.08
N GLU A 36 1.82 -0.34 -9.65
CA GLU A 36 2.86 -1.25 -9.15
C GLU A 36 3.63 -0.61 -8.01
N LEU A 37 3.73 -1.35 -6.90
CA LEU A 37 4.66 -1.07 -5.82
C LEU A 37 6.06 -1.50 -6.22
N LYS A 38 7.03 -0.66 -5.90
CA LYS A 38 8.46 -0.85 -6.19
C LYS A 38 9.26 -0.76 -4.91
N GLU A 39 10.43 -1.38 -4.92
CA GLU A 39 11.37 -1.27 -3.81
C GLU A 39 11.75 0.20 -3.57
N GLY A 40 11.81 0.60 -2.30
CA GLY A 40 12.03 1.99 -1.90
C GLY A 40 10.77 2.87 -1.88
N ASP A 41 9.60 2.36 -2.30
CA ASP A 41 8.34 3.09 -2.13
C ASP A 41 7.98 3.24 -0.64
N ILE A 42 7.58 4.46 -0.25
CA ILE A 42 6.96 4.72 1.05
C ILE A 42 5.45 4.78 0.83
N VAL A 43 4.72 3.91 1.53
CA VAL A 43 3.27 3.75 1.36
C VAL A 43 2.54 4.35 2.56
N TRP A 44 1.57 5.22 2.31
CA TRP A 44 0.67 5.72 3.35
C TRP A 44 -0.61 4.90 3.39
N LEU A 45 -0.93 4.42 4.59
CA LEU A 45 -2.08 3.57 4.87
C LEU A 45 -3.08 4.31 5.76
N ILE A 46 -4.36 4.10 5.51
CA ILE A 46 -5.45 4.50 6.40
C ILE A 46 -6.25 3.27 6.85
N GLY A 47 -6.66 3.29 8.11
CA GLY A 47 -7.43 2.22 8.76
C GLY A 47 -7.39 2.37 10.28
N SER A 48 -8.16 1.54 10.98
CA SER A 48 -8.09 1.38 12.42
C SER A 48 -6.72 0.83 12.86
N LYS A 49 -6.37 1.01 14.14
CA LYS A 49 -5.10 0.53 14.70
C LYS A 49 -4.86 -0.97 14.43
N GLN A 50 -5.91 -1.79 14.48
CA GLN A 50 -5.83 -3.24 14.23
C GLN A 50 -5.63 -3.57 12.74
N GLU A 51 -6.27 -2.82 11.84
CA GLU A 51 -6.07 -2.96 10.38
C GLU A 51 -4.66 -2.56 9.98
N ILE A 52 -4.14 -1.45 10.51
CA ILE A 52 -2.76 -1.00 10.27
C ILE A 52 -1.76 -2.01 10.81
N LYS A 53 -1.98 -2.57 12.01
CA LYS A 53 -1.11 -3.62 12.57
C LYS A 53 -1.04 -4.85 11.63
N ARG A 54 -2.20 -5.34 11.19
CA ARG A 54 -2.28 -6.47 10.23
C ARG A 54 -1.61 -6.15 8.90
N ALA A 55 -1.72 -4.91 8.42
CA ALA A 55 -1.07 -4.47 7.20
C ALA A 55 0.46 -4.44 7.31
N MET A 56 1.00 -4.00 8.44
CA MET A 56 2.45 -4.05 8.68
C MET A 56 2.95 -5.50 8.74
N GLU A 57 2.25 -6.39 9.43
CA GLU A 57 2.60 -7.83 9.49
C GLU A 57 2.49 -8.54 8.13
N TYR A 58 1.64 -8.05 7.22
CA TYR A 58 1.46 -8.63 5.89
C TYR A 58 2.50 -8.16 4.85
N LEU A 59 3.14 -7.00 5.10
CA LEU A 59 4.08 -6.36 4.18
C LEU A 59 5.55 -6.57 4.55
N LEU A 60 5.82 -7.07 5.77
CA LEU A 60 7.13 -7.46 6.28
C LEU A 60 7.31 -8.98 6.17
#